data_AF-A0A0A1PVM4-F1
#
_entry.id   AF-A0A0A1PVM4-F1
#
_cell.length_a   1.000
_cell.length_b   1.000
_cell.length_c   1.000
_cell.angle_alpha   90.00
_cell.angle_beta   90.00
_cell.angle_gamma   90.00
#
_symmetry.space_group_name_H-M   'P 1'
#
loop_
_entity.id
_entity.type
_entity.pdbx_description
1 polymer ?
#
loop_
_entity_poly.entity_id
_entity_poly.type
_entity_poly.pdbx_seq_one_letter_code
_entity_poly.pdbx_strand_id
1 'polypeptide(L)' 'MGDSRHEAGLTLAMIAAAALQAGCDRPWSEDMQHGMAFEEGLIVVNPFRSAE' A
#
# COMPACT_ATOMS: atom_id res chain seq x y z
N MET A 1 6.69 11.48 18.26
CA MET A 1 6.51 11.49 16.79
C MET A 1 5.61 10.32 16.47
N GLY A 2 4.35 10.60 16.12
CA GLY A 2 3.22 9.67 16.27
C GLY A 2 3.23 8.47 15.32
N ASP A 3 2.99 7.30 15.90
CA ASP A 3 2.75 6.05 15.19
C ASP A 3 1.42 6.14 14.43
N SER A 4 1.47 6.37 13.12
CA SER A 4 0.28 6.50 12.27
C SER A 4 -0.02 5.17 11.57
N ARG A 5 -0.15 4.09 12.35
CA ARG A 5 -0.57 2.79 11.84
C ARG A 5 -2.08 2.83 11.59
N HIS A 6 -2.45 2.86 10.33
CA HIS A 6 -3.85 2.78 9.91
C HIS A 6 -4.23 1.30 9.84
N GLU A 7 -5.32 0.90 10.49
CA GLU A 7 -5.82 -0.48 10.34
C GLU A 7 -6.29 -0.71 8.91
N ALA A 8 -5.65 -1.66 8.23
CA ALA A 8 -6.07 -2.07 6.90
C ALA A 8 -7.35 -2.93 7.02
N GLY A 9 -8.43 -2.51 6.35
CA GLY A 9 -9.61 -3.36 6.19
C GLY A 9 -9.28 -4.67 5.46
N LEU A 10 -10.12 -5.70 5.62
CA LEU A 10 -9.86 -7.05 5.10
C LEU A 10 -9.50 -7.08 3.60
N THR A 11 -10.20 -6.32 2.77
CA THR A 11 -9.90 -6.22 1.33
C THR A 11 -8.51 -5.65 1.06
N LEU A 12 -8.10 -4.63 1.81
CA LEU A 12 -6.78 -4.01 1.70
C LEU A 12 -5.68 -5.00 2.11
N ALA A 13 -5.91 -5.76 3.19
CA ALA A 13 -4.99 -6.79 3.64
C ALA A 13 -4.80 -7.90 2.59
N MET A 14 -5.89 -8.35 1.96
CA MET A 14 -5.82 -9.37 0.91
C MET A 14 -5.07 -8.89 -0.34
N ILE A 15 -5.28 -7.63 -0.75
CA ILE A 15 -4.56 -7.03 -1.89
C ILE A 15 -3.07 -6.90 -1.57
N ALA A 16 -2.73 -6.43 -0.36
CA ALA A 16 -1.34 -6.33 0.08
C ALA A 16 -0.65 -7.70 0.13
N ALA A 17 -1.32 -8.72 0.68
CA ALA A 17 -0.80 -10.09 0.72
C ALA A 17 -0.57 -10.68 -0.68
N ALA A 18 -1.49 -10.44 -1.62
CA ALA A 18 -1.33 -10.88 -3.00
C ALA A 18 -0.16 -10.18 -3.71
N ALA A 19 0.04 -8.88 -3.47
CA ALA A 19 1.15 -8.12 -4.02
C ALA A 19 2.51 -8.63 -3.48
N LEU A 20 2.60 -8.89 -2.18
CA LEU A 20 3.77 -9.51 -1.55
C LEU A 20 4.05 -10.90 -2.13
N GLN A 21 3.02 -11.74 -2.25
CA GLN A 21 3.15 -13.07 -2.84
C GLN A 21 3.63 -13.02 -4.29
N ALA A 22 3.28 -11.97 -5.04
CA ALA A 22 3.73 -11.75 -6.41
C ALA A 22 5.11 -11.09 -6.51
N GLY A 23 5.77 -10.76 -5.39
CA GLY A 23 7.07 -10.07 -5.37
C GLY A 23 6.99 -8.64 -5.87
N CYS A 24 5.84 -7.98 -5.70
CA CYS A 24 5.65 -6.58 -6.07
C CYS A 24 5.98 -5.68 -4.88
N ASP A 25 6.65 -4.55 -5.13
CA ASP A 25 6.99 -3.58 -4.06
C ASP A 25 6.08 -2.34 -4.08
N ARG A 26 5.40 -2.08 -5.19
CA ARG A 26 4.63 -0.83 -5.42
C ARG A 26 3.28 -1.09 -6.08
N PRO A 27 2.26 -1.52 -5.32
CA PRO A 27 0.90 -1.67 -5.84
C PRO A 27 0.32 -0.29 -6.14
N TRP A 28 -0.28 -0.15 -7.32
CA TRP A 28 -0.94 1.09 -7.72
C TRP A 28 -2.41 1.04 -7.33
N SER A 29 -2.87 2.03 -6.58
CA SER A 29 -4.29 2.14 -6.22
C SER A 29 -4.68 3.58 -5.94
N GLU A 30 -5.81 3.99 -6.52
CA GLU A 30 -6.48 5.26 -6.22
C GLU A 30 -7.05 5.27 -4.80
N ASP A 31 -7.75 4.19 -4.45
CA ASP A 31 -8.57 4.08 -3.25
C ASP A 31 -7.73 3.87 -1.99
N MET A 32 -6.55 3.25 -2.13
CA MET A 32 -5.66 3.00 -1.01
C MET A 32 -4.89 4.27 -0.64
N GLN A 33 -4.64 4.45 0.66
CA GLN A 33 -3.90 5.60 1.15
C GLN A 33 -2.48 5.59 0.56
N HIS A 34 -2.15 6.63 -0.21
CA HIS A 34 -0.83 6.78 -0.79
C HIS A 34 0.26 6.85 0.29
N GLY A 35 1.36 6.14 0.07
CA GLY A 35 2.46 6.07 1.04
C GLY A 35 2.18 5.15 2.22
N MET A 36 1.03 4.45 2.24
CA MET A 36 0.80 3.34 3.17
C MET A 36 1.85 2.27 2.94
N ALA A 37 2.61 1.96 3.99
CA ALA A 37 3.64 0.93 3.99
C ALA A 37 3.09 -0.32 4.66
N PHE A 38 3.29 -1.46 3.99
CA PHE A 38 3.08 -2.79 4.54
C PHE A 38 4.43 -3.45 4.84
N GLU A 39 4.40 -4.70 5.28
CA GLU A 39 5.61 -5.49 5.51
C GLU A 39 6.46 -5.62 4.23
N GLU A 40 7.73 -6.00 4.41
CA GLU A 40 8.69 -6.26 3.33
C GLU A 40 8.90 -5.10 2.34
N GLY A 41 8.54 -3.87 2.71
CA GLY A 41 8.81 -2.67 1.91
C GLY A 41 7.77 -2.38 0.83
N LEU A 42 6.62 -3.07 0.86
CA LEU A 42 5.49 -2.79 -0.03
C LEU A 42 4.90 -1.41 0.28
N ILE A 43 4.93 -0.48 -0.69
CA ILE A 43 4.44 0.89 -0.55
C ILE A 43 3.38 1.20 -1.60
N VAL A 44 2.18 1.60 -1.15
CA VAL A 44 1.08 1.99 -2.04
C VAL A 44 1.41 3.27 -2.79
N VAL A 45 1.27 3.23 -4.11
CA VAL A 45 1.39 4.39 -4.99
C VAL A 45 0.01 4.74 -5.54
N ASN A 46 -0.40 6.01 -5.45
CA ASN A 46 -1.62 6.47 -6.07
C ASN A 46 -1.23 7.06 -7.43
N PRO A 47 -1.68 6.48 -8.55
CA PRO A 47 -1.22 6.87 -9.89
C PRO A 47 -1.71 8.25 -10.34
N PHE A 48 -2.65 8.86 -9.62
CA PHE A 48 -3.16 10.21 -9.90
C PHE A 48 -2.43 11.31 -9.12
N ARG A 49 -1.61 10.93 -8.13
CA ARG A 49 -0.61 11.87 -7.62
C ARG A 49 0.41 12.02 -8.73
N SER A 50 0.59 13.25 -9.24
CA SER A 50 1.53 13.56 -10.31
C SER A 50 2.80 12.76 -10.11
N ALA A 51 3.21 12.02 -11.15
CA ALA A 51 4.53 11.41 -11.18
C ALA A 51 5.55 12.56 -11.06
N GLU A 52 6.14 12.69 -9.87
CA GLU A 52 7.24 13.63 -9.59
C GLU A 52 8.55 13.04 -10.08
#